data_AF-A0A952XFN5-F1
#
_entry.id   AF-A0A952XFN5-F1
#
_cell.length_a   1.000
_cell.length_b   1.000
_cell.length_c   1.000
_cell.angle_alpha   90.00
_cell.angle_beta   90.00
_cell.angle_gamma   90.00
#
_symmetry.space_group_name_H-M   'P 1'
#
loop_
_entity.id
_entity.type
_entity.pdbx_description
1 polymer ?
#
loop_
_entity_poly.entity_id
_entity_poly.type
_entity_poly.pdbx_seq_one_letter_code
_entity_poly.pdbx_strand_id
1 'polypeptide(L)'
;MPAALPRLWIDGAAFGARVLRGGDDPWDAPGELGLFLRELSALLALEIVDIDIGAGIAAFARAQGTGPLDAGAIEDLLSDAALRAHLKRGIETVSGALSGRPLALALPGPGALAQAFMDEGDIDDNALDDLAMALADLLRALIAPSIGVLRFTEADPRALEFFEPLTNIARHYELPAVLVMAGVAADVAGFNRVYGSSPAATGEILGPAFWEGGDVALRDDTPVFTEVPSALVPETALAKIRVLNESAS
;
A
#
# COMPACT_ATOMS: atom_id res chain seq x y z
N MET A 1 9.74 11.20 -17.76
CA MET A 1 8.66 10.30 -18.18
C MET A 1 8.15 9.60 -16.94
N PRO A 2 6.84 9.57 -16.68
CA PRO A 2 6.29 8.80 -15.55
C PRO A 2 6.72 7.33 -15.69
N ALA A 3 7.03 6.68 -14.57
CA ALA A 3 7.35 5.26 -14.57
C ALA A 3 6.15 4.48 -15.12
N ALA A 4 6.41 3.54 -16.04
CA ALA A 4 5.37 2.63 -16.49
C ALA A 4 4.91 1.77 -15.28
N LEU A 5 3.61 1.67 -15.07
CA LEU A 5 3.07 0.81 -14.02
C LEU A 5 3.34 -0.66 -14.35
N PRO A 6 3.93 -1.45 -13.43
CA PRO A 6 4.32 -2.84 -13.71
C PRO A 6 3.08 -3.67 -14.01
N ARG A 7 3.23 -4.71 -14.84
CA ARG A 7 2.10 -5.61 -15.11
C ARG A 7 1.75 -6.43 -13.87
N LEU A 8 2.76 -6.89 -13.14
CA LEU A 8 2.61 -7.62 -11.90
C LEU A 8 3.04 -6.74 -10.72
N TRP A 9 2.11 -6.49 -9.80
CA TRP A 9 2.37 -5.83 -8.54
C TRP A 9 2.26 -6.83 -7.40
N ILE A 10 3.34 -7.00 -6.64
CA ILE A 10 3.39 -7.94 -5.51
C ILE A 10 3.56 -7.13 -4.23
N ASP A 11 2.56 -7.20 -3.36
CA ASP A 11 2.72 -6.84 -1.96
C ASP A 11 3.24 -8.07 -1.20
N GLY A 12 4.45 -7.96 -0.66
CA GLY A 12 5.10 -9.02 0.07
C GLY A 12 5.49 -8.64 1.49
N ALA A 13 5.02 -7.49 2.02
CA ALA A 13 5.55 -6.93 3.26
C ALA A 13 5.37 -7.88 4.45
N ALA A 14 4.15 -8.39 4.67
CA ALA A 14 3.85 -9.30 5.79
C ALA A 14 4.59 -10.65 5.66
N PHE A 15 4.68 -11.20 4.44
CA PHE A 15 5.48 -12.39 4.17
C PHE A 15 6.98 -12.15 4.43
N GLY A 16 7.50 -11.02 3.95
CA GLY A 16 8.87 -10.58 4.14
C GLY A 16 9.23 -10.43 5.61
N ALA A 17 8.39 -9.76 6.40
CA ALA A 17 8.62 -9.57 7.83
C ALA A 17 8.79 -10.91 8.55
N ARG A 18 7.91 -11.89 8.27
CA ARG A 18 8.05 -13.24 8.83
C ARG A 18 9.35 -13.92 8.39
N VAL A 19 9.68 -13.89 7.11
CA VAL A 19 10.81 -14.68 6.55
C VAL A 19 12.17 -14.05 6.84
N LEU A 20 12.27 -12.72 6.76
CA LEU A 20 13.54 -11.97 6.83
C LEU A 20 13.80 -11.33 8.20
N ARG A 21 12.75 -11.19 9.02
CA ARG A 21 12.81 -10.54 10.34
C ARG A 21 12.20 -11.39 11.46
N GLY A 22 11.86 -12.65 11.19
CA GLY A 22 11.28 -13.53 12.21
C GLY A 22 9.89 -13.10 12.70
N GLY A 23 9.23 -12.18 11.98
CA GLY A 23 7.93 -11.60 12.34
C GLY A 23 8.00 -10.20 12.91
N ASP A 24 9.19 -9.65 13.18
CA ASP A 24 9.33 -8.28 13.67
C ASP A 24 8.88 -7.27 12.60
N ASP A 25 8.20 -6.21 13.03
CA ASP A 25 7.68 -5.15 12.16
C ASP A 25 8.85 -4.26 11.67
N PRO A 26 9.11 -4.18 10.35
CA PRO A 26 10.19 -3.35 9.81
C PRO A 26 10.10 -1.87 10.18
N TRP A 27 8.90 -1.37 10.53
CA TRP A 27 8.69 0.01 10.94
C TRP A 27 9.08 0.29 12.39
N ASP A 28 9.28 -0.73 13.24
CA ASP A 28 9.78 -0.52 14.61
C ASP A 28 11.18 0.14 14.61
N ALA A 29 11.94 -0.07 13.52
CA ALA A 29 13.24 0.57 13.27
C ALA A 29 13.29 1.19 11.85
N PRO A 30 12.76 2.43 11.64
CA PRO A 30 12.67 3.02 10.30
C PRO A 30 14.03 3.22 9.60
N GLY A 31 15.13 3.27 10.37
CA GLY A 31 16.50 3.29 9.83
C GLY A 31 16.98 1.98 9.22
N GLU A 32 16.26 0.88 9.43
CA GLU A 32 16.55 -0.45 8.89
C GLU A 32 15.60 -0.84 7.74
N LEU A 33 14.55 -0.05 7.50
CA LEU A 33 13.52 -0.31 6.50
C LEU A 33 14.10 -0.49 5.08
N GLY A 34 15.12 0.28 4.73
CA GLY A 34 15.78 0.17 3.42
C GLY A 34 16.54 -1.15 3.22
N LEU A 35 17.14 -1.70 4.28
CA LEU A 35 17.77 -3.03 4.21
C LEU A 35 16.69 -4.10 4.01
N PHE A 36 15.62 -4.04 4.80
CA PHE A 36 14.49 -4.97 4.70
C PHE A 36 13.88 -4.97 3.30
N LEU A 37 13.50 -3.80 2.76
CA LEU A 37 12.87 -3.71 1.45
C LEU A 37 13.80 -4.09 0.30
N ARG A 38 15.11 -3.90 0.45
CA ARG A 38 16.10 -4.42 -0.51
C ARG A 38 16.15 -5.94 -0.51
N GLU A 39 16.17 -6.56 0.66
CA GLU A 39 16.14 -8.02 0.81
C GLU A 39 14.83 -8.60 0.27
N LEU A 40 13.69 -7.97 0.58
CA LEU A 40 12.37 -8.35 0.08
C LEU A 40 12.29 -8.24 -1.45
N SER A 41 12.78 -7.11 -2.01
CA SER A 41 12.84 -6.90 -3.46
C SER A 41 13.66 -7.98 -4.17
N ALA A 42 14.79 -8.37 -3.59
CA ALA A 42 15.62 -9.45 -4.13
C ALA A 42 14.93 -10.82 -4.00
N LEU A 43 14.27 -11.09 -2.87
CA LEU A 43 13.60 -12.36 -2.59
C LEU A 43 12.43 -12.60 -3.56
N LEU A 44 11.57 -11.61 -3.76
CA LEU A 44 10.34 -11.73 -4.57
C LEU A 44 10.49 -11.21 -6.00
N ALA A 45 11.70 -10.78 -6.38
CA ALA A 45 11.99 -10.17 -7.67
C ALA A 45 11.05 -8.98 -8.00
N LEU A 46 10.84 -8.10 -7.02
CA LEU A 46 9.89 -6.99 -7.15
C LEU A 46 10.32 -5.98 -8.23
N GLU A 47 9.40 -5.68 -9.16
CA GLU A 47 9.56 -4.63 -10.17
C GLU A 47 9.40 -3.22 -9.58
N ILE A 48 8.47 -3.08 -8.64
CA ILE A 48 8.23 -1.89 -7.83
C ILE A 48 8.20 -2.28 -6.37
N VAL A 49 8.72 -1.40 -5.51
CA VAL A 49 8.77 -1.65 -4.06
C VAL A 49 7.85 -0.70 -3.34
N ASP A 50 6.92 -1.25 -2.55
CA ASP A 50 6.02 -0.48 -1.71
C ASP A 50 6.70 -0.02 -0.42
N ILE A 51 6.55 1.27 -0.13
CA ILE A 51 6.78 1.84 1.21
C ILE A 51 5.40 1.97 1.85
N ASP A 52 5.04 0.99 2.68
CA ASP A 52 3.73 0.93 3.33
C ASP A 52 3.64 1.93 4.49
N ILE A 53 3.01 3.08 4.22
CA ILE A 53 2.79 4.14 5.19
C ILE A 53 1.73 3.74 6.22
N GLY A 54 0.75 2.91 5.86
CA GLY A 54 -0.25 2.40 6.80
C GLY A 54 0.41 1.59 7.92
N ALA A 55 1.31 0.67 7.56
CA ALA A 55 2.12 -0.08 8.52
C ALA A 55 2.98 0.83 9.40
N GLY A 56 3.57 1.90 8.82
CA GLY A 56 4.35 2.88 9.59
C GLY A 56 3.53 3.66 10.61
N ILE A 57 2.30 4.06 10.25
CA ILE A 57 1.36 4.71 11.18
C ILE A 57 0.98 3.74 12.31
N ALA A 58 0.66 2.49 11.97
CA ALA A 58 0.29 1.46 12.95
C ALA A 58 1.44 1.12 13.92
N ALA A 59 2.67 0.98 13.42
CA ALA A 59 3.84 0.73 14.24
C ALA A 59 4.11 1.88 15.22
N PHE A 60 4.02 3.13 14.74
CA PHE A 60 4.19 4.29 15.59
C PHE A 60 3.10 4.38 16.67
N ALA A 61 1.82 4.21 16.31
CA ALA A 61 0.70 4.24 17.24
C ALA A 61 0.83 3.13 18.31
N ARG A 62 1.22 1.91 17.91
CA ARG A 62 1.51 0.80 18.83
C ARG A 62 2.61 1.14 19.82
N ALA A 63 3.70 1.76 19.37
CA ALA A 63 4.81 2.16 20.23
C ALA A 63 4.41 3.24 21.25
N GLN A 64 3.42 4.07 20.93
CA GLN A 64 2.84 5.05 21.86
C GLN A 64 1.79 4.45 22.80
N GLY A 65 1.40 3.19 22.62
CA GLY A 65 0.32 2.56 23.38
C GLY A 65 -1.06 3.12 23.06
N THR A 66 -1.24 3.63 21.83
CA THR A 66 -2.50 4.20 21.37
C THR A 66 -3.57 3.11 21.25
N GLY A 67 -4.75 3.35 21.85
CA GLY A 67 -5.93 2.48 21.70
C GLY A 67 -6.73 2.81 20.43
N PRO A 68 -7.99 2.35 20.35
CA PRO A 68 -8.93 2.86 19.36
C PRO A 68 -9.02 4.39 19.43
N LEU A 69 -9.17 5.01 18.26
CA LEU A 69 -9.20 6.44 18.06
C LEU A 69 -10.52 6.84 17.39
N ASP A 70 -11.01 8.05 17.68
CA ASP A 70 -11.99 8.70 16.83
C ASP A 70 -11.30 9.42 15.65
N ALA A 71 -12.08 9.93 14.70
CA ALA A 71 -11.55 10.61 13.52
C ALA A 71 -10.61 11.77 13.87
N GLY A 72 -11.00 12.63 14.82
CA GLY A 72 -10.19 13.78 15.25
C GLY A 72 -8.86 13.36 15.87
N ALA A 73 -8.83 12.29 16.67
CA ALA A 73 -7.59 11.77 17.23
C ALA A 73 -6.68 11.14 16.16
N ILE A 74 -7.26 10.57 15.09
CA ILE A 74 -6.47 10.14 13.92
C ILE A 74 -5.91 11.36 13.18
N GLU A 75 -6.68 12.43 12.98
CA GLU A 75 -6.18 13.67 12.37
C GLU A 75 -4.99 14.27 13.15
N ASP A 76 -5.11 14.30 14.48
CA ASP A 76 -4.04 14.74 15.39
C ASP A 76 -2.80 13.84 15.25
N LEU A 77 -3.01 12.52 15.20
CA LEU A 77 -1.93 11.55 14.97
C LEU A 77 -1.24 11.79 13.62
N LEU A 78 -1.99 11.94 12.53
CA LEU A 78 -1.43 12.20 11.18
C LEU A 78 -0.73 13.57 11.10
N SER A 79 -1.08 14.50 11.98
CA SER A 79 -0.46 15.82 12.12
C SER A 79 0.74 15.83 13.06
N ASP A 80 0.95 14.77 13.84
CA ASP A 80 2.05 14.65 14.79
C ASP A 80 3.42 14.72 14.10
N ALA A 81 4.27 15.63 14.60
CA ALA A 81 5.58 15.89 14.02
C ALA A 81 6.55 14.69 14.18
N ALA A 82 6.43 13.92 15.26
CA ALA A 82 7.23 12.73 15.51
C ALA A 82 6.82 11.57 14.60
N LEU A 83 5.52 11.37 14.34
CA LEU A 83 5.05 10.43 13.33
C LEU A 83 5.59 10.82 11.95
N ARG A 84 5.41 12.08 11.54
CA ARG A 84 5.91 12.55 10.23
C ARG A 84 7.42 12.39 10.11
N ALA A 85 8.19 12.65 11.17
CA ALA A 85 9.63 12.41 11.19
C ALA A 85 9.99 10.92 11.11
N HIS A 86 9.22 10.06 11.77
CA HIS A 86 9.37 8.60 11.72
C HIS A 86 9.16 8.07 10.29
N LEU A 87 8.06 8.46 9.65
CA LEU A 87 7.73 8.07 8.27
C LEU A 87 8.78 8.60 7.26
N LYS A 88 9.18 9.87 7.39
CA LYS A 88 10.22 10.47 6.53
C LYS A 88 11.54 9.73 6.65
N ARG A 89 11.96 9.37 7.86
CA ARG A 89 13.18 8.58 8.07
C ARG A 89 13.11 7.23 7.35
N GLY A 90 11.95 6.56 7.38
CA GLY A 90 11.72 5.34 6.61
C GLY A 90 11.89 5.58 5.10
N ILE A 91 11.18 6.56 4.55
CA ILE A 91 11.23 6.91 3.13
C ILE A 91 12.65 7.26 2.66
N GLU A 92 13.39 8.05 3.44
CA GLU A 92 14.78 8.43 3.17
C GLU A 92 15.71 7.21 3.15
N THR A 93 15.57 6.33 4.15
CA THR A 93 16.36 5.09 4.28
C THR A 93 16.11 4.18 3.07
N VAL A 94 14.85 4.01 2.68
CA VAL A 94 14.48 3.19 1.52
C VAL A 94 15.02 3.79 0.23
N SER A 95 14.83 5.10 0.04
CA SER A 95 15.31 5.82 -1.15
C SER A 95 16.81 5.69 -1.34
N GLY A 96 17.58 5.75 -0.24
CA GLY A 96 19.03 5.52 -0.25
C GLY A 96 19.42 4.07 -0.54
N ALA A 97 18.70 3.10 0.05
CA ALA A 97 19.02 1.67 -0.08
C ALA A 97 18.64 1.06 -1.44
N LEU A 98 17.64 1.64 -2.12
CA LEU A 98 17.06 1.16 -3.36
C LEU A 98 17.23 2.16 -4.52
N SER A 99 18.31 2.94 -4.53
CA SER A 99 18.52 3.96 -5.57
C SER A 99 18.41 3.37 -6.98
N GLY A 100 17.52 3.93 -7.81
CA GLY A 100 17.28 3.46 -9.18
C GLY A 100 16.24 2.34 -9.31
N ARG A 101 15.66 1.82 -8.22
CA ARG A 101 14.46 0.98 -8.26
C ARG A 101 13.20 1.86 -8.25
N PRO A 102 12.14 1.50 -8.98
CA PRO A 102 10.83 2.13 -8.82
C PRO A 102 10.30 1.95 -7.40
N LEU A 103 9.87 3.06 -6.77
CA LEU A 103 9.27 3.08 -5.44
C LEU A 103 7.83 3.56 -5.53
N ALA A 104 6.94 2.87 -4.84
CA ALA A 104 5.58 3.33 -4.61
C ALA A 104 5.41 3.75 -3.15
N LEU A 105 4.77 4.89 -2.93
CA LEU A 105 4.27 5.24 -1.61
C LEU A 105 2.90 4.59 -1.48
N ALA A 106 2.79 3.56 -0.63
CA ALA A 106 1.55 2.83 -0.41
C ALA A 106 0.86 3.40 0.83
N LEU A 107 -0.35 3.92 0.65
CA LEU A 107 -1.17 4.52 1.70
C LEU A 107 -2.47 3.72 1.89
N PRO A 108 -3.02 3.68 3.11
CA PRO A 108 -4.43 3.35 3.28
C PRO A 108 -5.29 4.47 2.65
N GLY A 109 -6.45 4.09 2.12
CA GLY A 109 -7.56 5.01 1.88
C GLY A 109 -8.26 5.37 3.20
N PRO A 110 -9.18 6.35 3.19
CA PRO A 110 -9.89 6.78 4.40
C PRO A 110 -10.63 5.64 5.11
N GLY A 111 -11.30 4.75 4.37
CA GLY A 111 -12.04 3.65 4.97
C GLY A 111 -11.12 2.57 5.53
N ALA A 112 -10.04 2.23 4.83
CA ALA A 112 -9.01 1.33 5.32
C ALA A 112 -8.30 1.88 6.57
N LEU A 113 -8.05 3.19 6.63
CA LEU A 113 -7.48 3.83 7.81
C LEU A 113 -8.48 3.81 8.98
N ALA A 114 -9.74 4.15 8.73
CA ALA A 114 -10.79 4.09 9.74
C ALA A 114 -10.92 2.68 10.32
N GLN A 115 -10.97 1.63 9.50
CA GLN A 115 -11.04 0.24 9.95
C GLN A 115 -9.83 -0.19 10.80
N ALA A 116 -8.67 0.44 10.62
CA ALA A 116 -7.46 0.10 11.38
C ALA A 116 -7.43 0.72 12.78
N PHE A 117 -8.14 1.84 13.00
CA PHE A 117 -8.00 2.65 14.21
C PHE A 117 -9.32 2.95 14.93
N MET A 118 -10.45 2.95 14.24
CA MET A 118 -11.76 3.33 14.78
C MET A 118 -12.60 2.09 15.10
N ASP A 119 -13.56 2.26 16.00
CA ASP A 119 -14.64 1.29 16.19
C ASP A 119 -15.61 1.37 14.99
N GLU A 120 -16.10 0.21 14.52
CA GLU A 120 -16.95 0.11 13.31
C GLU A 120 -18.20 1.02 13.37
N GLY A 121 -18.76 1.23 14.56
CA GLY A 121 -19.93 2.07 14.78
C GLY A 121 -19.70 3.58 14.58
N ASP A 122 -18.44 4.02 14.58
CA ASP A 122 -18.05 5.42 14.47
C ASP A 122 -17.61 5.81 13.04
N ILE A 123 -17.64 4.86 12.09
CA ILE A 123 -17.22 5.07 10.70
C ILE A 123 -18.42 5.57 9.86
N ASP A 124 -18.62 6.88 9.85
CA ASP A 124 -19.60 7.59 9.02
C ASP A 124 -18.94 8.40 7.88
N ASP A 125 -19.76 8.99 7.01
CA ASP A 125 -19.28 9.72 5.85
C ASP A 125 -18.47 10.97 6.22
N ASN A 126 -18.76 11.61 7.37
CA ASN A 126 -17.97 12.76 7.83
C ASN A 126 -16.58 12.31 8.26
N ALA A 127 -16.49 11.22 9.02
CA ALA A 127 -15.22 10.62 9.39
C ALA A 127 -14.38 10.25 8.14
N LEU A 128 -15.01 9.69 7.10
CA LEU A 128 -14.31 9.36 5.86
C LEU A 128 -13.80 10.61 5.12
N ASP A 129 -14.55 11.70 5.08
CA ASP A 129 -14.12 12.98 4.48
C ASP A 129 -12.95 13.62 5.26
N ASP A 130 -13.09 13.70 6.59
CA ASP A 130 -12.07 14.25 7.49
C ASP A 130 -10.75 13.47 7.38
N LEU A 131 -10.82 12.13 7.38
CA LEU A 131 -9.66 11.27 7.18
C LEU A 131 -9.04 11.41 5.78
N ALA A 132 -9.85 11.63 4.73
CA ALA A 132 -9.33 11.89 3.40
C ALA A 132 -8.52 13.20 3.33
N MET A 133 -9.00 14.25 3.99
CA MET A 133 -8.31 15.53 4.10
C MET A 133 -7.01 15.41 4.90
N ALA A 134 -7.03 14.70 6.03
CA ALA A 134 -5.84 14.47 6.84
C ALA A 134 -4.79 13.59 6.14
N LEU A 135 -5.22 12.55 5.43
CA LEU A 135 -4.34 11.73 4.58
C LEU A 135 -3.71 12.57 3.45
N ALA A 136 -4.46 13.49 2.86
CA ALA A 136 -3.95 14.39 1.83
C ALA A 136 -2.85 15.31 2.40
N ASP A 137 -3.03 15.85 3.60
CA ASP A 137 -2.03 16.69 4.27
C ASP A 137 -0.80 15.91 4.74
N LEU A 138 -0.96 14.66 5.15
CA LEU A 138 0.15 13.77 5.41
C LEU A 138 0.91 13.49 4.09
N LEU A 139 0.21 13.12 3.02
CA LEU A 139 0.80 12.80 1.73
C LEU A 139 1.62 13.97 1.18
N ARG A 140 1.11 15.21 1.24
CA ARG A 140 1.87 16.42 0.87
C ARG A 140 3.19 16.54 1.64
N ALA A 141 3.21 16.12 2.91
CA ALA A 141 4.42 16.18 3.72
C ALA A 141 5.40 15.03 3.46
N LEU A 142 4.96 13.93 2.86
CA LEU A 142 5.77 12.72 2.63
C LEU A 142 6.30 12.56 1.21
N ILE A 143 5.68 13.21 0.21
CA ILE A 143 6.13 13.09 -1.18
C ILE A 143 7.60 13.51 -1.32
N ALA A 144 8.38 12.63 -1.94
CA ALA A 144 9.80 12.82 -2.21
C ALA A 144 10.10 12.54 -3.69
N PRO A 145 11.16 13.13 -4.29
CA PRO A 145 11.50 12.93 -5.70
C PRO A 145 11.80 11.49 -6.11
N SER A 146 12.11 10.61 -5.15
CA SER A 146 12.35 9.18 -5.38
C SER A 146 11.07 8.36 -5.56
N ILE A 147 9.91 8.90 -5.19
CA ILE A 147 8.62 8.24 -5.32
C ILE A 147 8.14 8.34 -6.76
N GLY A 148 7.86 7.19 -7.37
CA GLY A 148 7.41 7.10 -8.75
C GLY A 148 5.91 6.88 -8.92
N VAL A 149 5.22 6.40 -7.88
CA VAL A 149 3.79 6.02 -7.92
C VAL A 149 3.17 6.21 -6.54
N LEU A 150 1.88 6.58 -6.50
CA LEU A 150 1.05 6.51 -5.29
C LEU A 150 0.10 5.33 -5.39
N ARG A 151 0.12 4.43 -4.40
CA ARG A 151 -0.81 3.31 -4.30
C ARG A 151 -1.71 3.51 -3.08
N PHE A 152 -3.00 3.31 -3.26
CA PHE A 152 -4.00 3.37 -2.20
C PHE A 152 -4.65 2.01 -2.02
N THR A 153 -4.89 1.60 -0.78
CA THR A 153 -5.72 0.43 -0.45
C THR A 153 -7.01 0.90 0.19
N GLU A 154 -8.16 0.55 -0.39
CA GLU A 154 -9.46 0.89 0.18
C GLU A 154 -10.31 -0.36 0.42
N ALA A 155 -11.00 -0.36 1.56
CA ALA A 155 -11.91 -1.40 2.01
C ALA A 155 -13.36 -0.92 2.07
N ASP A 156 -13.61 0.39 2.19
CA ASP A 156 -14.95 0.97 2.21
C ASP A 156 -15.27 1.70 0.89
N PRO A 157 -16.22 1.20 0.07
CA PRO A 157 -16.64 1.86 -1.16
C PRO A 157 -17.19 3.27 -0.96
N ARG A 158 -17.73 3.61 0.23
CA ARG A 158 -18.23 4.97 0.53
C ARG A 158 -17.10 6.00 0.49
N ALA A 159 -15.89 5.60 0.85
CA ALA A 159 -14.73 6.50 0.88
C ALA A 159 -14.36 7.06 -0.49
N LEU A 160 -14.78 6.41 -1.58
CA LEU A 160 -14.44 6.79 -2.96
C LEU A 160 -14.92 8.20 -3.33
N GLU A 161 -16.02 8.66 -2.76
CA GLU A 161 -16.53 10.02 -3.00
C GLU A 161 -15.55 11.08 -2.46
N PHE A 162 -14.70 10.72 -1.50
CA PHE A 162 -13.76 11.61 -0.82
C PHE A 162 -12.31 11.47 -1.31
N PHE A 163 -12.04 10.71 -2.38
CA PHE A 163 -10.66 10.53 -2.88
C PHE A 163 -10.11 11.72 -3.70
N GLU A 164 -10.93 12.71 -4.02
CA GLU A 164 -10.51 13.84 -4.84
C GLU A 164 -9.26 14.57 -4.28
N PRO A 165 -9.15 14.90 -2.98
CA PRO A 165 -7.96 15.52 -2.40
C PRO A 165 -6.67 14.70 -2.64
N LEU A 166 -6.74 13.37 -2.51
CA LEU A 166 -5.62 12.46 -2.71
C LEU A 166 -5.22 12.37 -4.18
N THR A 167 -6.19 12.21 -5.09
CA THR A 167 -5.90 12.14 -6.53
C THR A 167 -5.46 13.50 -7.10
N ASN A 168 -5.90 14.62 -6.52
CA ASN A 168 -5.41 15.96 -6.85
C ASN A 168 -3.92 16.11 -6.54
N ILE A 169 -3.45 15.55 -5.42
CA ILE A 169 -2.01 15.54 -5.10
C ILE A 169 -1.25 14.70 -6.13
N ALA A 170 -1.73 13.51 -6.47
CA ALA A 170 -1.10 12.67 -7.49
C ALA A 170 -0.94 13.42 -8.82
N ARG A 171 -2.01 14.09 -9.29
CA ARG A 171 -1.98 14.94 -10.49
C ARG A 171 -1.02 16.11 -10.36
N HIS A 172 -0.98 16.79 -9.22
CA HIS A 172 -0.09 17.94 -8.99
C HIS A 172 1.40 17.56 -9.09
N TYR A 173 1.78 16.38 -8.59
CA TYR A 173 3.14 15.86 -8.67
C TYR A 173 3.40 15.00 -9.92
N GLU A 174 2.45 14.92 -10.85
CA GLU A 174 2.52 14.10 -12.06
C GLU A 174 2.83 12.61 -11.78
N LEU A 175 2.37 12.10 -10.63
CA LEU A 175 2.54 10.71 -10.22
C LEU A 175 1.32 9.88 -10.63
N PRO A 176 1.49 8.67 -11.19
CA PRO A 176 0.39 7.74 -11.35
C PRO A 176 -0.26 7.42 -9.99
N ALA A 177 -1.59 7.44 -9.96
CA ALA A 177 -2.39 6.98 -8.82
C ALA A 177 -2.95 5.59 -9.10
N VAL A 178 -2.75 4.66 -8.18
CA VAL A 178 -3.23 3.28 -8.25
C VAL A 178 -4.14 3.01 -7.07
N LEU A 179 -5.32 2.44 -7.32
CA LEU A 179 -6.22 1.96 -6.28
C LEU A 179 -6.24 0.43 -6.24
N VAL A 180 -6.13 -0.13 -5.04
CA VAL A 180 -6.43 -1.54 -4.75
C VAL A 180 -7.68 -1.55 -3.90
N MET A 181 -8.78 -2.12 -4.44
CA MET A 181 -10.07 -2.17 -3.78
C MET A 181 -10.40 -3.60 -3.36
N ALA A 182 -10.40 -3.85 -2.06
CA ALA A 182 -10.85 -5.11 -1.50
C ALA A 182 -12.37 -5.04 -1.25
N GLY A 183 -13.20 -5.25 -2.27
CA GLY A 183 -14.66 -5.15 -2.07
C GLY A 183 -15.52 -5.11 -3.32
N VAL A 184 -16.79 -4.80 -3.10
CA VAL A 184 -17.83 -4.75 -4.14
C VAL A 184 -17.65 -3.52 -5.03
N ALA A 185 -18.01 -3.71 -6.31
CA ALA A 185 -17.86 -2.75 -7.38
C ALA A 185 -18.43 -1.36 -7.08
N ALA A 186 -17.59 -0.34 -7.25
CA ALA A 186 -17.99 1.03 -7.46
C ALA A 186 -17.27 1.60 -8.70
N ASP A 187 -17.87 2.60 -9.34
CA ASP A 187 -17.21 3.35 -10.41
C ASP A 187 -16.18 4.29 -9.78
N VAL A 188 -14.94 4.25 -10.27
CA VAL A 188 -13.83 4.96 -9.65
C VAL A 188 -13.14 5.83 -10.71
N ALA A 189 -13.29 7.15 -10.56
CA ALA A 189 -12.60 8.12 -11.39
C ALA A 189 -11.29 8.59 -10.74
N GLY A 190 -10.37 9.14 -11.55
CA GLY A 190 -9.17 9.83 -11.04
C GLY A 190 -7.93 8.96 -10.80
N PHE A 191 -8.00 7.64 -11.04
CA PHE A 191 -6.87 6.73 -10.94
C PHE A 191 -6.38 6.26 -12.31
N ASN A 192 -5.06 6.04 -12.42
CA ASN A 192 -4.42 5.48 -13.60
C ASN A 192 -4.55 3.96 -13.68
N ARG A 193 -4.73 3.30 -12.52
CA ARG A 193 -5.02 1.87 -12.43
C ARG A 193 -5.90 1.57 -11.22
N VAL A 194 -6.83 0.63 -11.40
CA VAL A 194 -7.73 0.14 -10.34
C VAL A 194 -7.67 -1.38 -10.37
N TYR A 195 -7.18 -1.97 -9.29
CA TYR A 195 -7.22 -3.41 -9.05
C TYR A 195 -8.46 -3.73 -8.22
N GLY A 196 -9.28 -4.67 -8.68
CA GLY A 196 -10.49 -5.06 -7.96
C GLY A 196 -11.38 -5.97 -8.80
N SER A 197 -12.63 -6.14 -8.35
CA SER A 197 -13.64 -6.94 -9.06
C SER A 197 -14.70 -6.08 -9.77
N SER A 198 -14.49 -4.76 -9.85
CA SER A 198 -15.47 -3.84 -10.45
C SER A 198 -15.41 -3.85 -11.98
N PRO A 199 -16.51 -3.51 -12.70
CA PRO A 199 -16.46 -3.30 -14.14
C PRO A 199 -15.51 -2.17 -14.58
N ALA A 200 -15.20 -1.24 -13.66
CA ALA A 200 -14.25 -0.16 -13.88
C ALA A 200 -12.79 -0.56 -13.55
N ALA A 201 -12.58 -1.77 -13.01
CA ALA A 201 -11.24 -2.27 -12.71
C ALA A 201 -10.43 -2.46 -13.99
N THR A 202 -9.20 -1.98 -13.96
CA THR A 202 -8.22 -2.10 -15.06
C THR A 202 -7.16 -3.15 -14.77
N GLY A 203 -7.29 -3.87 -13.65
CA GLY A 203 -6.47 -5.01 -13.27
C GLY A 203 -7.19 -5.93 -12.28
N GLU A 204 -6.67 -7.14 -12.13
CA GLU A 204 -7.24 -8.18 -11.28
C GLU A 204 -6.46 -8.32 -9.96
N ILE A 205 -7.16 -8.70 -8.89
CA ILE A 205 -6.54 -9.09 -7.62
C ILE A 205 -6.47 -10.62 -7.57
N LEU A 206 -5.26 -11.19 -7.49
CA LEU A 206 -5.09 -12.60 -7.17
C LEU A 206 -5.25 -12.81 -5.67
N GLY A 207 -6.44 -13.26 -5.29
CA GLY A 207 -6.80 -13.57 -3.91
C GLY A 207 -6.23 -14.90 -3.39
N PRO A 208 -6.63 -15.31 -2.17
CA PRO A 208 -6.12 -16.50 -1.49
C PRO A 208 -6.21 -17.80 -2.29
N ALA A 209 -7.27 -17.96 -3.09
CA ALA A 209 -7.50 -19.16 -3.90
C ALA A 209 -6.33 -19.45 -4.88
N PHE A 210 -5.66 -18.42 -5.40
CA PHE A 210 -4.46 -18.60 -6.22
C PHE A 210 -3.34 -19.26 -5.41
N TRP A 211 -3.11 -18.79 -4.18
CA TRP A 211 -2.03 -19.27 -3.31
C TRP A 211 -2.31 -20.68 -2.78
N GLU A 212 -3.58 -21.06 -2.61
CA GLU A 212 -4.02 -22.38 -2.14
C GLU A 212 -4.00 -23.48 -3.23
N GLY A 213 -3.51 -23.17 -4.43
CA GLY A 213 -3.34 -24.15 -5.51
C GLY A 213 -4.49 -24.16 -6.53
N GLY A 214 -5.36 -23.16 -6.51
CA GLY A 214 -6.30 -22.94 -7.61
C GLY A 214 -5.58 -22.62 -8.91
N ASP A 215 -6.03 -23.22 -10.01
CA ASP A 215 -5.66 -22.80 -11.36
C ASP A 215 -6.33 -21.46 -11.64
N VAL A 216 -5.55 -20.37 -11.58
CA VAL A 216 -6.00 -19.07 -12.06
C VAL A 216 -5.46 -18.90 -13.47
N ALA A 217 -6.37 -18.96 -14.44
CA ALA A 217 -6.05 -18.57 -15.81
C ALA A 217 -5.80 -17.06 -15.83
N LEU A 218 -4.53 -16.67 -15.76
CA LEU A 218 -4.13 -15.29 -16.01
C LEU A 218 -4.57 -14.94 -17.43
N ARG A 219 -5.33 -13.86 -17.57
CA ARG A 219 -5.67 -13.35 -18.89
C ARG A 219 -4.41 -12.71 -19.45
N ASP A 220 -3.98 -13.18 -20.60
CA ASP A 220 -2.88 -12.56 -21.36
C ASP A 220 -3.21 -11.05 -21.47
N ASP A 221 -2.30 -10.20 -21.00
CA ASP A 221 -2.38 -8.72 -20.93
C ASP A 221 -3.08 -8.04 -19.74
N THR A 222 -3.75 -8.76 -18.83
CA THR A 222 -4.40 -8.08 -17.68
C THR A 222 -3.37 -7.78 -16.57
N PRO A 223 -3.25 -6.52 -16.08
CA PRO A 223 -2.42 -6.21 -14.92
C PRO A 223 -2.93 -6.93 -13.68
N VAL A 224 -2.01 -7.38 -12.85
CA VAL A 224 -2.30 -8.17 -11.65
C VAL A 224 -1.73 -7.49 -10.42
N PHE A 225 -2.51 -7.49 -9.35
CA PHE A 225 -2.06 -7.24 -7.99
C PHE A 225 -2.19 -8.51 -7.16
N THR A 226 -1.24 -8.80 -6.30
CA THR A 226 -1.35 -9.89 -5.33
C THR A 226 -0.64 -9.56 -4.04
N GLU A 227 -1.23 -9.99 -2.93
CA GLU A 227 -0.58 -10.01 -1.63
C GLU A 227 -0.08 -11.43 -1.37
N VAL A 228 1.20 -11.58 -1.03
CA VAL A 228 1.79 -12.88 -0.66
C VAL A 228 1.34 -13.21 0.77
N PRO A 229 0.60 -14.32 0.99
CA PRO A 229 0.13 -14.67 2.31
C PRO A 229 1.30 -14.87 3.27
N SER A 230 1.25 -14.21 4.42
CA SER A 230 2.35 -14.22 5.38
C SER A 230 2.72 -15.64 5.82
N ALA A 231 1.73 -16.52 6.02
CA ALA A 231 1.90 -17.89 6.46
C ALA A 231 2.42 -18.88 5.40
N LEU A 232 2.58 -18.46 4.15
CA LEU A 232 2.96 -19.36 3.05
C LEU A 232 4.39 -19.90 3.22
N VAL A 233 4.62 -21.16 2.87
CA VAL A 233 5.98 -21.73 2.88
C VAL A 233 6.84 -21.00 1.83
N PRO A 234 8.07 -20.55 2.15
CA PRO A 234 8.87 -19.72 1.25
C PRO A 234 9.08 -20.33 -0.14
N GLU A 235 9.40 -21.62 -0.21
CA GLU A 235 9.63 -22.32 -1.48
C GLU A 235 8.37 -22.33 -2.36
N THR A 236 7.19 -22.48 -1.76
CA THR A 236 5.90 -22.42 -2.45
C THR A 236 5.63 -21.01 -2.98
N ALA A 237 5.88 -19.99 -2.16
CA ALA A 237 5.71 -18.59 -2.56
C ALA A 237 6.60 -18.26 -3.77
N LEU A 238 7.89 -18.58 -3.69
CA LEU A 238 8.87 -18.29 -4.74
C LEU A 238 8.58 -19.05 -6.03
N ALA A 239 8.12 -20.30 -5.95
CA ALA A 239 7.72 -21.06 -7.13
C ALA A 239 6.53 -20.40 -7.86
N LYS A 240 5.51 -19.96 -7.12
CA LYS A 240 4.34 -19.27 -7.72
C LYS A 240 4.71 -17.91 -8.29
N ILE A 241 5.52 -17.12 -7.58
CA ILE A 241 5.98 -15.81 -8.07
C ILE A 241 6.78 -15.95 -9.35
N ARG A 242 7.61 -16.99 -9.49
CA ARG A 242 8.32 -17.26 -10.75
C ARG A 242 7.35 -17.46 -11.91
N VAL A 243 6.30 -18.27 -11.73
CA VAL A 243 5.26 -18.49 -12.75
C VAL A 243 4.56 -17.18 -13.12
N LEU A 244 4.26 -16.33 -12.13
CA LEU A 244 3.67 -15.01 -12.38
C LEU A 244 4.61 -14.10 -13.19
N ASN A 245 5.90 -14.05 -12.83
CA ASN A 245 6.91 -13.24 -13.54
C ASN A 245 7.12 -13.71 -14.98
N GLU A 246 7.15 -15.02 -15.22
CA GLU A 246 7.25 -15.60 -16.57
C GLU A 246 6.01 -15.29 -17.42
N SER A 247 4.84 -15.20 -16.79
CA SER A 247 3.58 -14.87 -17.47
C SER A 247 3.40 -13.36 -17.68
N ALA A 248 4.10 -12.54 -16.90
CA ALA A 248 4.06 -11.07 -16.95
C ALA A 248 5.07 -10.45 -17.94
N SER A 249 6.16 -11.16 -18.24
CA SER A 249 7.24 -10.77 -19.17
C SER A 249 6.82 -10.88 -20.64
#